data_AF-Q8BRQ2-F1
#
_entry.id   AF-Q8BRQ2-F1
#
_cell.length_a   1.000
_cell.length_b   1.000
_cell.length_c   1.000
_cell.angle_alpha   90.00
_cell.angle_beta   90.00
_cell.angle_gamma   90.00
#
_symmetry.space_group_name_H-M   'P 1'
#
loop_
_entity.id
_entity.type
_entity.pdbx_description
1 polymer ?
#
loop_
_entity_poly.entity_id
_entity_poly.type
_entity_poly.pdbx_seq_one_letter_code
_entity_poly.pdbx_strand_id
1 'polypeptide(L)'
;MEQRGWTLQCTAFAFFCVWCALNSVKAKRQFVNEWAAEIPGGQEAASAIAEELGYDLLGQIGSLENHYLFKHKSHPRRSRRSALHITKRLSDDDRVTWAEQQYEKERSKRSVQKDSALDLFNDPMWNQQWYLQDTRMTAALPKLDLHVIPVWEKGITGKGVVITVLDDGLEWNHTDIYANYDPEASYDFNDNDHDPFPRYDLTNENKHGTRCAGEIAMQANNHKCGVGVAYNSKVGGKAVFSCILAL
;
A
#
# COMPACT_ATOMS: atom_id res chain seq x y z
N MET A 1 -46.07 -41.63 -17.08
CA MET A 1 -45.98 -40.94 -15.78
C MET A 1 -44.61 -41.29 -15.23
N GLU A 2 -43.67 -40.43 -14.83
CA GLU A 2 -43.62 -39.01 -14.48
C GLU A 2 -42.13 -38.68 -14.36
N GLN A 3 -41.44 -38.24 -15.42
CA GLN A 3 -40.04 -37.77 -15.28
C GLN A 3 -39.67 -36.56 -16.16
N ARG A 4 -40.67 -35.87 -16.74
CA ARG A 4 -40.44 -34.68 -17.58
C ARG A 4 -40.77 -33.33 -16.92
N GLY A 5 -41.30 -33.33 -15.69
CA GLY A 5 -41.71 -32.10 -14.98
C GLY A 5 -40.60 -31.40 -14.19
N TRP A 6 -39.59 -32.14 -13.72
CA TRP A 6 -38.59 -31.62 -12.77
C TRP A 6 -37.49 -30.78 -13.42
N THR A 7 -37.12 -31.05 -14.66
CA THR A 7 -36.03 -30.33 -15.34
C THR A 7 -36.40 -28.91 -15.75
N LEU A 8 -37.64 -28.67 -16.20
CA LEU A 8 -38.13 -27.34 -16.60
C LEU A 8 -38.30 -26.39 -15.41
N GLN A 9 -38.68 -26.92 -14.24
CA GLN A 9 -38.90 -26.13 -13.03
C GLN A 9 -37.58 -25.71 -12.37
N CYS A 10 -36.55 -26.57 -12.43
CA CYS A 10 -35.19 -26.25 -11.99
C CYS A 10 -34.51 -25.20 -12.90
N THR A 11 -34.73 -25.23 -14.22
CA THR A 11 -34.17 -24.22 -15.11
C THR A 11 -34.78 -22.84 -14.91
N ALA A 12 -36.11 -22.75 -14.69
CA ALA A 12 -36.78 -21.47 -14.45
C ALA A 12 -36.34 -20.81 -13.12
N PHE A 13 -36.14 -21.62 -12.06
CA PHE A 13 -35.57 -21.14 -10.79
C PHE A 13 -34.12 -20.67 -10.93
N ALA A 14 -33.30 -21.38 -11.70
CA ALA A 14 -31.91 -20.99 -11.95
C ALA A 14 -31.83 -19.63 -12.67
N PHE A 15 -32.68 -19.37 -13.67
CA PHE A 15 -32.74 -18.07 -14.34
C PHE A 15 -33.24 -16.94 -13.42
N PHE A 16 -34.20 -17.21 -12.53
CA PHE A 16 -34.66 -16.22 -11.55
C PHE A 16 -33.59 -15.89 -10.50
N CYS A 17 -32.85 -16.90 -10.02
CA CYS A 17 -31.73 -16.71 -9.10
C CYS A 17 -30.56 -15.93 -9.74
N VAL A 18 -30.26 -16.18 -11.02
CA VAL A 18 -29.24 -15.42 -11.77
C VAL A 18 -29.70 -13.98 -12.03
N TRP A 19 -30.99 -13.75 -12.31
CA TRP A 19 -31.55 -12.39 -12.43
C TRP A 19 -31.50 -11.62 -11.09
N CYS A 20 -31.78 -12.28 -9.97
CA CYS A 20 -31.65 -11.70 -8.63
C CYS A 20 -30.19 -11.44 -8.25
N ALA A 21 -29.26 -12.33 -8.62
CA ALA A 21 -27.82 -12.16 -8.38
C ALA A 21 -27.22 -11.01 -9.20
N LEU A 22 -27.65 -10.83 -10.45
CA LEU A 22 -27.20 -9.72 -11.31
C LEU A 22 -27.71 -8.34 -10.84
N ASN A 23 -28.78 -8.30 -10.05
CA ASN A 23 -29.30 -7.05 -9.47
C ASN A 23 -28.73 -6.70 -8.08
N SER A 24 -27.95 -7.61 -7.46
CA SER A 24 -27.59 -7.50 -6.04
C SER A 24 -26.16 -7.04 -5.76
N VAL A 25 -25.51 -6.31 -6.68
CA VAL A 25 -24.20 -5.67 -6.42
C VAL A 25 -24.16 -4.23 -6.94
N LYS A 26 -25.20 -3.43 -6.66
CA LYS A 26 -25.00 -1.97 -6.62
C LYS A 26 -24.62 -1.63 -5.18
N ALA A 27 -23.34 -1.33 -4.95
CA ALA A 27 -22.88 -0.76 -3.69
C ALA A 27 -23.81 0.39 -3.29
N LYS A 28 -24.30 0.40 -2.03
CA LYS A 28 -25.18 1.46 -1.54
C LYS A 28 -24.38 2.76 -1.46
N ARG A 29 -24.39 3.56 -2.54
CA ARG A 29 -23.77 4.89 -2.55
C ARG A 29 -24.55 5.81 -1.59
N GLN A 30 -23.86 6.35 -0.61
CA GLN A 30 -24.38 7.39 0.28
C GLN A 30 -23.90 8.74 -0.27
N PHE A 31 -24.78 9.48 -0.93
CA PHE A 31 -24.50 10.80 -1.49
C PHE A 31 -24.45 11.85 -0.37
N VAL A 32 -23.62 12.87 -0.56
CA VAL A 32 -23.49 14.01 0.35
C VAL A 32 -24.00 15.30 -0.28
N ASN A 33 -24.10 16.39 0.49
CA ASN A 33 -24.49 17.71 -0.01
C ASN A 33 -23.31 18.50 -0.60
N GLU A 34 -22.32 17.81 -1.16
CA GLU A 34 -21.13 18.39 -1.76
C GLU A 34 -21.02 18.01 -3.23
N TRP A 35 -20.54 18.94 -4.05
CA TRP A 35 -20.35 18.80 -5.49
C TRP A 35 -18.94 19.21 -5.85
N ALA A 36 -18.29 18.40 -6.70
CA ALA A 36 -17.08 18.83 -7.38
C ALA A 36 -17.50 19.39 -8.73
N ALA A 37 -16.94 20.53 -9.12
CA ALA A 37 -17.17 21.10 -10.44
C ALA A 37 -15.88 21.67 -11.03
N GLU A 38 -15.75 21.56 -12.34
CA GLU A 38 -14.67 22.16 -13.12
C GLU A 38 -15.17 23.48 -13.72
N ILE A 39 -14.47 24.57 -13.39
CA ILE A 39 -14.82 25.95 -13.73
C ILE A 39 -13.54 26.64 -14.20
N PRO A 40 -13.30 26.71 -15.53
CA PRO A 40 -12.10 27.34 -16.11
C PRO A 40 -11.95 28.83 -15.80
N GLY A 41 -13.02 29.51 -15.37
CA GLY A 41 -13.03 30.92 -14.99
C GLY A 41 -12.37 31.23 -13.63
N GLY A 42 -11.79 30.24 -12.97
CA GLY A 42 -11.07 30.42 -11.72
C GLY A 42 -11.96 30.64 -10.49
N GLN A 43 -11.34 31.04 -9.38
CA GLN A 43 -11.98 31.15 -8.06
C GLN A 43 -13.09 32.21 -8.05
N GLU A 44 -12.94 33.30 -8.80
CA GLU A 44 -13.93 34.38 -8.86
C GLU A 44 -15.22 33.90 -9.52
N ALA A 45 -15.13 33.20 -10.67
CA ALA A 45 -16.27 32.59 -11.33
C ALA A 45 -16.94 31.54 -10.44
N ALA A 46 -16.15 30.69 -9.76
CA ALA A 46 -16.66 29.71 -8.81
C ALA A 46 -17.42 30.36 -7.65
N SER A 47 -16.94 31.50 -7.13
CA SER A 47 -17.62 32.24 -6.05
C SER A 47 -18.95 32.83 -6.52
N ALA A 48 -19.00 33.41 -7.71
CA ALA A 48 -20.24 33.94 -8.29
C ALA A 48 -21.30 32.84 -8.48
N ILE A 49 -20.91 31.70 -9.06
CA ILE A 49 -21.79 30.54 -9.24
C ILE A 49 -22.31 30.02 -7.90
N ALA A 50 -21.45 30.00 -6.87
CA ALA A 50 -21.87 29.55 -5.55
C ALA A 50 -22.99 30.43 -4.97
N GLU A 51 -22.86 31.76 -5.07
CA GLU A 51 -23.87 32.70 -4.59
C GLU A 51 -25.18 32.60 -5.38
N GLU A 52 -25.10 32.55 -6.71
CA GLU A 52 -26.25 32.52 -7.62
C GLU A 52 -27.07 31.21 -7.50
N LEU A 53 -26.39 30.08 -7.36
CA LEU A 53 -27.03 28.76 -7.34
C LEU A 53 -27.28 28.21 -5.93
N GLY A 54 -26.90 28.93 -4.88
CA GLY A 54 -27.21 28.57 -3.49
C GLY A 54 -26.25 27.56 -2.87
N TYR A 55 -24.97 27.64 -3.22
CA TYR A 55 -23.89 26.86 -2.62
C TYR A 55 -23.01 27.73 -1.71
N ASP A 56 -22.23 27.06 -0.87
CA ASP A 56 -21.02 27.58 -0.24
C ASP A 56 -19.82 27.04 -1.01
N LEU A 57 -18.90 27.92 -1.39
CA LEU A 57 -17.63 27.52 -2.01
C LEU A 57 -16.65 27.10 -0.91
N LEU A 58 -16.24 25.84 -0.91
CA LEU A 58 -15.28 25.30 0.07
C LEU A 58 -13.82 25.52 -0.37
N GLY A 59 -13.60 25.75 -1.66
CA GLY A 59 -12.28 26.03 -2.24
C GLY A 59 -11.86 25.04 -3.32
N GLN A 60 -10.61 25.17 -3.77
CA GLN A 60 -10.03 24.33 -4.80
C GLN A 60 -9.74 22.91 -4.29
N ILE A 61 -9.95 21.91 -5.14
CA ILE A 61 -9.74 20.49 -4.82
C ILE A 61 -8.25 20.15 -4.98
N GLY A 62 -7.50 20.23 -3.87
CA GLY A 62 -6.08 19.86 -3.85
C GLY A 62 -5.26 20.64 -4.87
N SER A 63 -4.50 19.94 -5.70
CA SER A 63 -3.69 20.53 -6.79
C SER A 63 -4.41 20.53 -8.14
N LEU A 64 -5.70 20.21 -8.20
CA LEU A 64 -6.45 20.19 -9.45
C LEU A 64 -6.84 21.62 -9.82
N GLU A 65 -6.24 22.16 -10.88
CA GLU A 65 -6.57 23.49 -11.40
C GLU A 65 -8.01 23.53 -11.89
N ASN A 66 -8.69 24.68 -11.70
CA ASN A 66 -10.08 24.89 -12.09
C ASN A 66 -11.11 23.96 -11.44
N HIS A 67 -10.71 23.09 -10.49
CA HIS A 67 -11.63 22.17 -9.82
C HIS A 67 -11.97 22.68 -8.43
N TYR A 68 -13.25 22.88 -8.17
CA TYR A 68 -13.75 23.49 -6.95
C TYR A 68 -14.77 22.60 -6.26
N LEU A 69 -14.74 22.63 -4.92
CA LEU A 69 -15.69 21.92 -4.08
C LEU A 69 -16.77 22.88 -3.60
N PHE A 70 -18.02 22.53 -3.86
CA PHE A 70 -19.22 23.27 -3.50
C PHE A 70 -20.03 22.49 -2.48
N LYS A 71 -20.74 23.21 -1.61
CA LYS A 71 -21.68 22.61 -0.65
C LYS A 71 -23.04 23.28 -0.75
N HIS A 72 -24.08 22.51 -1.06
CA HIS A 72 -25.40 23.08 -1.27
C HIS A 72 -26.08 23.41 0.06
N LYS A 73 -26.58 24.65 0.21
CA LYS A 73 -27.09 25.19 1.49
C LYS A 73 -28.33 24.46 2.02
N SER A 74 -29.22 24.03 1.13
CA SER A 74 -30.50 23.41 1.49
C SER A 74 -30.59 21.90 1.24
N HIS A 75 -29.52 21.26 0.73
CA HIS A 75 -29.53 19.82 0.49
C HIS A 75 -29.11 19.07 1.77
N PRO A 76 -29.80 17.98 2.16
CA PRO A 76 -29.42 17.20 3.34
C PRO A 76 -27.99 16.66 3.22
N ARG A 77 -27.25 16.69 4.33
CA ARG A 77 -25.85 16.23 4.41
C ARG A 77 -25.63 14.81 3.88
N ARG A 78 -26.64 13.96 3.97
CA ARG A 78 -26.58 12.55 3.57
C ARG A 78 -27.87 12.14 2.89
N SER A 79 -27.76 11.50 1.73
CA SER A 79 -28.87 10.97 0.94
C SER A 79 -28.52 9.62 0.33
N ARG A 80 -29.51 8.73 0.21
CA ARG A 80 -29.36 7.45 -0.52
C ARG A 80 -29.56 7.58 -2.03
N ARG A 81 -30.09 8.72 -2.48
CA ARG A 81 -30.38 9.01 -3.89
C ARG A 81 -29.59 10.23 -4.33
N SER A 82 -29.08 10.18 -5.55
CA SER A 82 -28.43 11.33 -6.19
C SER A 82 -29.44 12.46 -6.42
N ALA A 83 -29.01 13.68 -6.22
CA ALA A 83 -29.78 14.90 -6.45
C ALA A 83 -29.60 15.38 -7.89
N LEU A 84 -30.14 14.59 -8.84
CA LEU A 84 -30.00 14.82 -10.29
C LEU A 84 -30.37 16.24 -10.71
N HIS A 85 -31.45 16.81 -10.15
CA HIS A 85 -31.88 18.17 -10.49
C HIS A 85 -30.88 19.25 -10.04
N ILE A 86 -30.24 19.06 -8.89
CA ILE A 86 -29.24 19.99 -8.36
C ILE A 86 -27.97 19.92 -9.21
N THR A 87 -27.50 18.69 -9.51
CA THR A 87 -26.35 18.49 -10.38
C THR A 87 -26.60 19.04 -11.78
N LYS A 88 -27.79 18.80 -12.35
CA LYS A 88 -28.16 19.32 -13.67
C LYS A 88 -28.17 20.85 -13.68
N ARG A 89 -28.78 21.49 -12.68
CA ARG A 89 -28.79 22.96 -12.59
C ARG A 89 -27.38 23.56 -12.54
N LEU A 90 -26.45 22.90 -11.86
CA LEU A 90 -25.04 23.33 -11.83
C LEU A 90 -24.34 23.07 -13.18
N SER A 91 -24.66 21.96 -13.86
CA SER A 91 -24.05 21.59 -15.15
C SER A 91 -24.61 22.38 -16.34
N ASP A 92 -25.79 22.96 -16.20
CA ASP A 92 -26.44 23.78 -17.23
C ASP A 92 -25.89 25.24 -17.24
N ASP A 93 -25.07 25.63 -16.25
CA ASP A 93 -24.36 26.93 -16.24
C ASP A 93 -23.21 26.91 -17.25
N ASP A 94 -23.10 27.93 -18.08
CA ASP A 94 -22.15 28.02 -19.19
C ASP A 94 -20.69 28.10 -18.74
N ARG A 95 -20.44 28.50 -17.49
CA ARG A 95 -19.11 28.57 -16.88
C ARG A 95 -18.64 27.22 -16.33
N VAL A 96 -19.52 26.22 -16.25
CA VAL A 96 -19.24 24.91 -15.67
C VAL A 96 -19.05 23.89 -16.79
N THR A 97 -17.86 23.30 -16.88
CA THR A 97 -17.56 22.26 -17.89
C THR A 97 -17.99 20.87 -17.43
N TRP A 98 -17.94 20.64 -16.12
CA TRP A 98 -18.28 19.36 -15.51
C TRP A 98 -18.72 19.56 -14.06
N ALA A 99 -19.70 18.78 -13.61
CA ALA A 99 -20.09 18.72 -12.21
C ALA A 99 -20.56 17.32 -11.79
N GLU A 100 -20.15 16.88 -10.60
CA GLU A 100 -20.57 15.61 -10.01
C GLU A 100 -20.87 15.75 -8.51
N GLN A 101 -22.01 15.20 -8.09
CA GLN A 101 -22.35 15.08 -6.68
C GLN A 101 -21.44 14.05 -6.00
N GLN A 102 -20.82 14.46 -4.90
CA GLN A 102 -19.95 13.59 -4.13
C GLN A 102 -20.76 12.53 -3.37
N TYR A 103 -20.13 11.37 -3.19
CA TYR A 103 -20.68 10.28 -2.40
C TYR A 103 -19.58 9.67 -1.54
N GLU A 104 -19.96 9.20 -0.36
CA GLU A 104 -19.05 8.54 0.56
C GLU A 104 -18.53 7.26 -0.08
N LYS A 105 -17.21 7.18 -0.24
CA LYS A 105 -16.52 5.95 -0.59
C LYS A 105 -16.12 5.25 0.70
N GLU A 106 -16.66 4.05 0.91
CA GLU A 106 -16.23 3.20 2.00
C GLU A 106 -14.82 2.67 1.69
N ARG A 107 -13.84 3.06 2.50
CA ARG A 107 -12.51 2.45 2.46
C ARG A 107 -12.58 1.13 3.22
N SER A 108 -12.79 0.03 2.51
CA SER A 108 -12.45 -1.27 3.07
C SER A 108 -10.92 -1.33 3.22
N LYS A 109 -10.43 -1.67 4.42
CA LYS A 109 -9.08 -2.26 4.50
C LYS A 109 -9.14 -3.48 3.60
N ARG A 110 -8.23 -3.58 2.63
CA ARG A 110 -8.13 -4.75 1.76
C ARG A 110 -8.15 -5.97 2.68
N SER A 111 -9.08 -6.88 2.39
CA SER A 111 -9.35 -8.05 3.21
C SER A 111 -8.04 -8.74 3.57
N VAL A 112 -7.94 -9.14 4.83
CA VAL A 112 -6.90 -10.00 5.37
C VAL A 112 -6.88 -11.28 4.52
N GLN A 113 -5.91 -11.36 3.61
CA GLN A 113 -5.70 -12.47 2.70
C GLN A 113 -5.07 -13.60 3.51
N LYS A 114 -5.67 -14.80 3.47
CA LYS A 114 -5.28 -16.05 4.18
C LYS A 114 -4.00 -15.93 5.04
N ASP A 115 -4.19 -15.72 6.34
CA ASP A 115 -3.17 -15.38 7.36
C ASP A 115 -2.05 -16.41 7.62
N SER A 116 -1.96 -17.48 6.85
CA SER A 116 -0.87 -18.45 7.02
C SER A 116 0.23 -18.15 6.02
N ALA A 117 1.08 -17.16 6.33
CA ALA A 117 2.38 -17.00 5.67
C ALA A 117 3.41 -18.04 6.16
N LEU A 118 2.97 -19.00 6.98
CA LEU A 118 3.73 -20.19 7.33
C LEU A 118 4.24 -20.86 6.05
N ASP A 119 5.53 -21.15 6.03
CA ASP A 119 6.22 -21.84 4.93
C ASP A 119 6.17 -21.11 3.57
N LEU A 120 5.97 -19.78 3.58
CA LEU A 120 6.12 -18.95 2.38
C LEU A 120 7.54 -19.05 1.79
N PHE A 121 8.53 -19.30 2.64
CA PHE A 121 9.92 -19.50 2.26
C PHE A 121 10.46 -20.81 2.84
N ASN A 122 11.45 -21.40 2.17
CA ASN A 122 12.08 -22.66 2.58
C ASN A 122 13.18 -22.48 3.66
N ASP A 123 13.32 -21.26 4.18
CA ASP A 123 14.36 -20.85 5.12
C ASP A 123 13.97 -21.26 6.56
N PRO A 124 14.84 -21.99 7.30
CA PRO A 124 14.47 -22.63 8.57
C PRO A 124 13.94 -21.70 9.67
N MET A 125 14.35 -20.42 9.66
CA MET A 125 13.96 -19.41 10.65
C MET A 125 12.85 -18.49 10.15
N TRP A 126 12.33 -18.66 8.92
CA TRP A 126 11.23 -17.84 8.38
C TRP A 126 10.04 -17.78 9.34
N ASN A 127 9.62 -18.94 9.86
CA ASN A 127 8.51 -19.07 10.81
C ASN A 127 8.78 -18.43 12.19
N GLN A 128 10.01 -17.94 12.44
CA GLN A 128 10.39 -17.24 13.66
C GLN A 128 10.45 -15.71 13.49
N GLN A 129 10.36 -15.19 12.25
CA GLN A 129 10.42 -13.77 11.93
C GLN A 129 9.06 -13.08 12.15
N TRP A 130 8.66 -12.98 13.43
CA TRP A 130 7.37 -12.43 13.87
C TRP A 130 7.09 -11.01 13.37
N TYR A 131 8.14 -10.22 13.10
CA TYR A 131 8.04 -8.84 12.62
C TYR A 131 7.70 -8.76 11.13
N LEU A 132 7.84 -9.83 10.35
CA LEU A 132 7.46 -9.89 8.93
C LEU A 132 6.12 -10.59 8.72
N GLN A 133 5.85 -11.61 9.52
CA GLN A 133 4.60 -12.35 9.57
C GLN A 133 4.18 -12.49 11.02
N ASP A 134 3.14 -11.77 11.44
CA ASP A 134 2.68 -11.89 12.83
C ASP A 134 2.37 -13.35 13.20
N THR A 135 3.19 -13.93 14.07
CA THR A 135 3.12 -15.35 14.45
C THR A 135 2.20 -15.58 15.66
N ARG A 136 1.56 -14.53 16.19
CA ARG A 136 0.72 -14.64 17.39
C ARG A 136 -0.63 -15.25 17.04
N MET A 137 -1.07 -16.19 17.88
CA MET A 137 -2.32 -16.92 17.69
C MET A 137 -3.55 -16.21 18.30
N THR A 138 -3.35 -15.12 19.05
CA THR A 138 -4.43 -14.41 19.76
C THR A 138 -5.11 -13.40 18.85
N ALA A 139 -6.21 -13.81 18.21
CA ALA A 139 -6.97 -12.97 17.27
C ALA A 139 -7.53 -11.65 17.86
N ALA A 140 -7.59 -11.52 19.19
CA ALA A 140 -8.05 -10.31 19.87
C ALA A 140 -6.99 -9.19 19.91
N LEU A 141 -5.71 -9.49 19.63
CA LEU A 141 -4.64 -8.50 19.64
C LEU A 141 -4.45 -7.90 18.24
N PRO A 142 -4.11 -6.60 18.14
CA PRO A 142 -3.83 -5.98 16.85
C PRO A 142 -2.60 -6.63 16.22
N LYS A 143 -2.60 -6.82 14.90
CA LYS A 143 -1.48 -7.39 14.15
C LYS A 143 -0.19 -6.60 14.40
N LEU A 144 0.91 -7.27 14.69
CA LEU A 144 2.21 -6.65 15.02
C LEU A 144 3.26 -7.17 14.05
N ASP A 145 3.13 -6.76 12.79
CA ASP A 145 4.12 -6.99 11.75
C ASP A 145 4.30 -5.73 10.90
N LEU A 146 5.35 -5.72 10.08
CA LEU A 146 5.63 -4.68 9.09
C LEU A 146 4.68 -4.70 7.89
N HIS A 147 3.76 -5.67 7.84
CA HIS A 147 2.78 -5.86 6.76
C HIS A 147 3.42 -5.97 5.37
N VAL A 148 4.54 -6.69 5.27
CA VAL A 148 5.36 -6.80 4.04
C VAL A 148 4.82 -7.83 3.04
N ILE A 149 4.11 -8.86 3.50
CA ILE A 149 3.63 -9.95 2.63
C ILE A 149 2.78 -9.44 1.44
N PRO A 150 1.77 -8.57 1.63
CA PRO A 150 0.97 -8.04 0.51
C PRO A 150 1.77 -7.15 -0.45
N VAL A 151 2.98 -6.71 -0.07
CA VAL A 151 3.91 -5.98 -0.93
C VAL A 151 4.71 -6.97 -1.79
N TRP A 152 5.18 -8.06 -1.19
CA TRP A 152 5.84 -9.14 -1.91
C TRP A 152 4.91 -9.87 -2.89
N GLU A 153 3.64 -10.07 -2.54
CA GLU A 153 2.62 -10.64 -3.45
C GLU A 153 2.41 -9.79 -4.72
N LYS A 154 2.78 -8.50 -4.68
CA LYS A 154 2.78 -7.60 -5.84
C LYS A 154 4.09 -7.64 -6.63
N GLY A 155 5.03 -8.50 -6.26
CA GLY A 155 6.36 -8.62 -6.86
C GLY A 155 7.36 -7.56 -6.40
N ILE A 156 7.02 -6.72 -5.40
CA ILE A 156 7.89 -5.67 -4.90
C ILE A 156 8.79 -6.26 -3.82
N THR A 157 10.03 -6.60 -4.19
CA THR A 157 10.98 -7.39 -3.35
C THR A 157 12.34 -6.73 -3.19
N GLY A 158 12.47 -5.47 -3.63
CA GLY A 158 13.74 -4.75 -3.68
C GLY A 158 14.54 -4.95 -4.97
N LYS A 159 14.06 -5.76 -5.91
CA LYS A 159 14.74 -6.01 -7.20
C LYS A 159 15.04 -4.70 -7.93
N GLY A 160 16.30 -4.50 -8.31
CA GLY A 160 16.78 -3.30 -9.01
C GLY A 160 17.08 -2.11 -8.09
N VAL A 161 16.94 -2.28 -6.77
CA VAL A 161 17.35 -1.29 -5.77
C VAL A 161 18.70 -1.72 -5.19
N VAL A 162 19.61 -0.75 -5.04
CA VAL A 162 20.88 -0.90 -4.33
C VAL A 162 20.80 -0.11 -3.03
N ILE A 163 21.15 -0.76 -1.92
CA ILE A 163 21.06 -0.21 -0.57
C ILE A 163 22.46 -0.20 0.04
N THR A 164 22.88 0.90 0.65
CA THR A 164 24.16 0.97 1.34
C THR A 164 23.94 1.11 2.85
N VAL A 165 24.58 0.24 3.62
CA VAL A 165 24.57 0.25 5.08
C VAL A 165 25.81 1.00 5.57
N LEU A 166 25.62 2.16 6.21
CA LEU A 166 26.69 2.92 6.87
C LEU A 166 26.82 2.44 8.32
N ASP A 167 27.81 1.60 8.61
CA ASP A 167 27.92 0.92 9.91
C ASP A 167 29.38 0.51 10.22
N ASP A 168 29.58 -0.53 11.02
CA ASP A 168 30.89 -1.11 11.40
C ASP A 168 31.54 -2.03 10.35
N GLY A 169 30.85 -2.26 9.22
CA GLY A 169 31.29 -3.11 8.13
C GLY A 169 30.20 -4.02 7.58
N LEU A 170 30.56 -4.86 6.63
CA LEU A 170 29.69 -5.87 6.02
C LEU A 170 30.50 -7.10 5.68
N GLU A 171 30.17 -8.23 6.32
CA GLU A 171 30.68 -9.55 5.97
C GLU A 171 30.05 -9.98 4.63
N TRP A 172 30.62 -9.46 3.54
CA TRP A 172 30.06 -9.60 2.21
C TRP A 172 30.04 -11.05 1.71
N ASN A 173 30.90 -11.91 2.26
CA ASN A 173 30.95 -13.34 1.93
C ASN A 173 30.00 -14.20 2.78
N HIS A 174 29.23 -13.60 3.70
CA HIS A 174 28.28 -14.33 4.53
C HIS A 174 27.29 -15.10 3.64
N THR A 175 26.97 -16.33 4.02
CA THR A 175 26.24 -17.24 3.12
C THR A 175 24.83 -16.80 2.77
N ASP A 176 24.25 -15.89 3.55
CA ASP A 176 22.94 -15.30 3.25
C ASP A 176 23.02 -13.95 2.55
N ILE A 177 24.21 -13.36 2.39
CA ILE A 177 24.39 -12.02 1.82
C ILE A 177 25.11 -12.08 0.47
N TYR A 178 26.04 -13.03 0.27
CA TYR A 178 26.97 -13.02 -0.87
C TYR A 178 26.32 -12.84 -2.26
N ALA A 179 25.13 -13.40 -2.50
CA ALA A 179 24.45 -13.26 -3.79
C ALA A 179 23.86 -11.85 -3.99
N ASN A 180 23.56 -11.15 -2.90
CA ASN A 180 22.99 -9.81 -2.86
C ASN A 180 24.05 -8.73 -2.61
N TYR A 181 25.29 -9.08 -2.31
CA TYR A 181 26.37 -8.12 -2.16
C TYR A 181 26.62 -7.30 -3.45
N ASP A 182 26.92 -6.03 -3.27
CA ASP A 182 27.34 -5.10 -4.32
C ASP A 182 28.63 -4.37 -3.92
N PRO A 183 29.76 -4.66 -4.59
CA PRO A 183 31.04 -4.01 -4.29
C PRO A 183 31.08 -2.53 -4.67
N GLU A 184 30.33 -2.10 -5.69
CA GLU A 184 30.29 -0.68 -6.11
C GLU A 184 29.55 0.18 -5.07
N ALA A 185 28.68 -0.45 -4.28
CA ALA A 185 27.99 0.17 -3.17
C ALA A 185 28.79 0.12 -1.84
N SER A 186 30.02 -0.41 -1.87
CA SER A 186 30.82 -0.70 -0.69
C SER A 186 32.14 0.09 -0.63
N TYR A 187 32.54 0.47 0.58
CA TYR A 187 33.79 1.19 0.81
C TYR A 187 34.15 1.20 2.31
N ASP A 188 35.39 0.90 2.67
CA ASP A 188 35.88 1.08 4.03
C ASP A 188 36.52 2.46 4.19
N PHE A 189 35.91 3.35 4.98
CA PHE A 189 36.45 4.69 5.24
C PHE A 189 37.51 4.69 6.34
N ASN A 190 37.58 3.65 7.17
CA ASN A 190 38.59 3.55 8.23
C ASN A 190 39.97 3.23 7.62
N ASP A 191 40.00 2.32 6.64
CA ASP A 191 41.24 1.89 5.97
C ASP A 191 41.40 2.44 4.55
N ASN A 192 40.38 3.15 4.07
CA ASN A 192 40.35 3.85 2.78
C ASN A 192 40.57 2.88 1.59
N ASP A 193 39.86 1.75 1.62
CA ASP A 193 39.86 0.73 0.57
C ASP A 193 38.42 0.27 0.21
N HIS A 194 38.30 -0.67 -0.71
CA HIS A 194 37.01 -1.18 -1.21
C HIS A 194 36.50 -2.42 -0.46
N ASP A 195 37.20 -2.89 0.58
CA ASP A 195 36.83 -4.10 1.30
C ASP A 195 36.08 -3.75 2.59
N PRO A 196 34.73 -3.83 2.62
CA PRO A 196 33.97 -3.47 3.81
C PRO A 196 34.00 -4.56 4.89
N PHE A 197 34.88 -5.57 4.77
CA PHE A 197 34.86 -6.73 5.63
C PHE A 197 35.13 -6.34 7.10
N PRO A 198 34.27 -6.76 8.05
CA PRO A 198 34.43 -6.39 9.44
C PRO A 198 35.71 -6.97 10.03
N ARG A 199 36.43 -6.15 10.80
CA ARG A 199 37.59 -6.61 11.55
C ARG A 199 37.15 -7.24 12.86
N TYR A 200 37.17 -8.57 12.92
CA TYR A 200 36.90 -9.29 14.16
C TYR A 200 38.07 -9.13 15.14
N ASP A 201 37.82 -8.43 16.23
CA ASP A 201 38.70 -8.35 17.38
C ASP A 201 38.22 -9.28 18.51
N LEU A 202 38.93 -9.28 19.64
CA LEU A 202 38.59 -10.12 20.79
C LEU A 202 37.22 -9.79 21.41
N THR A 203 36.69 -8.58 21.18
CA THR A 203 35.38 -8.16 21.69
C THR A 203 34.24 -8.51 20.72
N ASN A 204 34.56 -8.75 19.44
CA ASN A 204 33.62 -9.16 18.40
C ASN A 204 32.44 -8.16 18.29
N GLU A 205 32.78 -6.88 18.34
CA GLU A 205 31.81 -5.77 18.31
C GLU A 205 31.43 -5.37 16.88
N ASN A 206 32.35 -5.56 15.90
CA ASN A 206 32.16 -5.21 14.49
C ASN A 206 31.31 -6.24 13.72
N LYS A 207 30.06 -6.44 14.12
CA LYS A 207 29.10 -7.37 13.47
C LYS A 207 27.74 -6.76 13.23
N HIS A 208 27.55 -5.50 13.65
CA HIS A 208 26.28 -4.81 13.63
C HIS A 208 25.83 -4.55 12.19
N GLY A 209 26.72 -4.08 11.33
CA GLY A 209 26.44 -3.81 9.93
C GLY A 209 26.05 -5.06 9.14
N THR A 210 26.70 -6.21 9.36
CA THR A 210 26.27 -7.50 8.78
C THR A 210 24.86 -7.89 9.23
N ARG A 211 24.51 -7.68 10.49
CA ARG A 211 23.15 -7.95 11.01
C ARG A 211 22.11 -7.03 10.38
N CYS A 212 22.41 -5.73 10.31
CA CYS A 212 21.55 -4.75 9.65
C CYS A 212 21.34 -5.09 8.17
N ALA A 213 22.41 -5.44 7.46
CA ALA A 213 22.32 -5.90 6.07
C ALA A 213 21.51 -7.18 5.93
N GLY A 214 21.59 -8.10 6.91
CA GLY A 214 20.78 -9.30 6.97
C GLY A 214 19.29 -9.00 7.02
N GLU A 215 18.85 -8.14 7.94
CA GLU A 215 17.45 -7.72 8.04
C GLU A 215 16.91 -7.10 6.74
N ILE A 216 17.77 -6.39 6.01
CA ILE A 216 17.41 -5.73 4.76
C ILE A 216 17.38 -6.72 3.59
N ALA A 217 18.47 -7.46 3.36
CA ALA A 217 18.76 -8.08 2.08
C ALA A 217 19.33 -9.51 2.20
N MET A 218 19.19 -10.21 3.34
CA MET A 218 19.49 -11.64 3.35
C MET A 218 18.61 -12.38 2.34
N GLN A 219 19.22 -13.34 1.65
CA GLN A 219 18.61 -14.12 0.57
C GLN A 219 17.35 -14.83 1.05
N ALA A 220 16.39 -14.97 0.14
CA ALA A 220 15.23 -15.82 0.33
C ALA A 220 15.44 -17.17 -0.35
N ASN A 221 14.82 -18.21 0.20
CA ASN A 221 14.76 -19.56 -0.35
C ASN A 221 16.13 -20.24 -0.54
N ASN A 222 17.09 -19.97 0.33
CA ASN A 222 18.44 -20.54 0.25
C ASN A 222 18.69 -21.62 1.32
N HIS A 223 17.65 -22.04 2.04
CA HIS A 223 17.67 -23.04 3.12
C HIS A 223 18.51 -22.64 4.32
N LYS A 224 18.71 -21.34 4.55
CA LYS A 224 19.52 -20.81 5.65
C LYS A 224 18.78 -19.68 6.34
N CYS A 225 18.98 -19.56 7.65
CA CYS A 225 18.44 -18.48 8.46
C CYS A 225 16.99 -18.11 8.09
N GLY A 226 16.73 -16.85 7.75
CA GLY A 226 15.43 -16.32 7.35
C GLY A 226 15.55 -15.42 6.11
N VAL A 227 14.60 -14.50 5.94
CA VAL A 227 14.44 -13.68 4.75
C VAL A 227 14.53 -12.18 5.06
N GLY A 228 15.28 -11.43 4.25
CA GLY A 228 15.37 -9.97 4.38
C GLY A 228 14.13 -9.27 3.83
N VAL A 229 13.81 -8.07 4.33
CA VAL A 229 12.64 -7.30 3.86
C VAL A 229 12.65 -7.07 2.34
N ALA A 230 13.84 -6.83 1.79
CA ALA A 230 14.13 -6.58 0.39
C ALA A 230 15.10 -7.66 -0.15
N TYR A 231 14.74 -8.94 0.00
CA TYR A 231 15.59 -10.11 -0.31
C TYR A 231 16.08 -10.24 -1.77
N ASN A 232 15.56 -9.44 -2.72
CA ASN A 232 16.07 -9.35 -4.10
C ASN A 232 16.81 -8.04 -4.40
N SER A 233 17.02 -7.19 -3.38
CA SER A 233 17.85 -5.98 -3.52
C SER A 233 19.34 -6.32 -3.52
N LYS A 234 20.14 -5.33 -3.91
CA LYS A 234 21.58 -5.35 -3.72
C LYS A 234 21.96 -4.58 -2.46
N VAL A 235 22.98 -5.03 -1.73
CA VAL A 235 23.46 -4.40 -0.50
C VAL A 235 24.97 -4.22 -0.51
N GLY A 236 25.41 -3.01 -0.18
CA GLY A 236 26.81 -2.68 0.07
C GLY A 236 27.04 -2.23 1.51
N GLY A 237 28.26 -2.39 1.99
CA GLY A 237 28.68 -1.97 3.32
C GLY A 237 29.63 -0.78 3.22
N LYS A 238 29.39 0.26 4.01
CA LYS A 238 30.34 1.35 4.19
C LYS A 238 30.77 1.39 5.64
N ALA A 239 32.01 0.99 5.90
CA ALA A 239 32.57 0.99 7.25
C ALA A 239 32.97 2.43 7.60
N VAL A 240 32.20 3.06 8.50
CA VAL A 240 32.44 4.43 8.99
C VAL A 240 32.69 4.44 10.49
N PHE A 241 32.23 3.41 11.19
CA PHE A 241 32.48 3.22 12.61
C PHE A 241 33.61 2.22 12.79
N SER A 242 34.68 2.65 13.45
CA SER A 242 35.62 1.77 14.13
C SER A 242 35.32 1.87 15.62
N CYS A 243 35.51 0.78 16.37
CA CYS A 243 35.33 0.68 17.83
C CYS A 243 36.05 1.79 18.65
N ILE A 244 36.86 2.64 18.01
CA ILE A 244 37.54 3.81 18.59
C ILE A 244 36.66 5.09 18.61
N LEU A 245 35.59 5.19 17.81
CA LEU A 245 34.84 6.46 17.63
C LEU A 245 33.49 6.54 18.35
N ALA A 246 33.10 5.53 19.12
CA ALA A 246 31.90 5.59 19.97
C ALA A 246 32.28 5.93 21.43
N LEU A 247 32.52 7.22 21.70
CA LEU A 247 32.51 7.80 23.05
C LEU A 247 31.45 8.90 23.12
#